data_AF-A0A558IHU3-F1
#
_entry.id   AF-A0A558IHU3-F1
#
_cell.length_a   1.000
_cell.length_b   1.000
_cell.length_c   1.000
_cell.angle_alpha   90.00
_cell.angle_beta   90.00
_cell.angle_gamma   90.00
#
_symmetry.space_group_name_H-M   'P 1'
#
loop_
_entity.id
_entity.type
_entity.pdbx_description
1 polymer ?
#
loop_
_entity_poly.entity_id
_entity_poly.type
_entity_poly.pdbx_seq_one_letter_code
_entity_poly.pdbx_strand_id
1 'polypeptide(L)'
;MAFFGVYAGRDGKSAQMKLLAATTRVLGELLDHDPHFSHRFSRNPFYTGKAPTAYRWYRQHNRVMRLGDLIKQVRDMAGHDQFNPAPRQQFSSGRELINAVKTRREQAQAFKALAQDVDAEISGGLDQYDPELIDGVRVLWITPGKAARDETAFKHALKVGHRLRQQGQRLTDAAIIDAYEHAYNIAHTHGGAGRDNEMPPMRDRQTMARRVRGYVTQSKNEAYSSSSAPGKATSSERKALATMGRRGGKKAAQRWKNDPEGEYAKTQRERLNAANRRKKAAGNSTRAQILTAAAQSFAQTGQIPTWSEIGSEVGVSRRTVAYHVAALKEAGLYPEG
;
A
#
# COMPACT_ATOMS: atom_id res chain seq x y z
N MET A 1 12.50 -28.58 -21.19
CA MET A 1 11.22 -28.34 -20.47
C MET A 1 11.49 -28.61 -19.00
N ALA A 2 11.34 -27.62 -18.12
CA ALA A 2 11.57 -27.80 -16.68
C ALA A 2 10.23 -28.06 -15.98
N PHE A 3 10.10 -29.18 -15.28
CA PHE A 3 8.91 -29.49 -14.48
C PHE A 3 9.14 -29.11 -13.02
N PHE A 4 8.16 -28.46 -12.41
CA PHE A 4 8.21 -28.03 -11.01
C PHE A 4 7.37 -28.97 -10.15
N GLY A 5 8.02 -29.88 -9.42
CA GLY A 5 7.37 -30.60 -8.32
C GLY A 5 7.30 -29.68 -7.11
N VAL A 6 6.09 -29.30 -6.68
CA VAL A 6 5.89 -28.35 -5.58
C VAL A 6 4.98 -28.98 -4.53
N TYR A 7 5.50 -29.13 -3.32
CA TYR A 7 4.72 -29.64 -2.20
C TYR A 7 3.59 -28.67 -1.84
N ALA A 8 2.35 -29.14 -1.88
CA ALA A 8 1.18 -28.46 -1.35
C ALA A 8 0.81 -29.06 0.01
N GLY A 9 0.55 -28.21 1.02
CA GLY A 9 0.01 -28.66 2.30
C GLY A 9 -1.42 -29.20 2.14
N ARG A 10 -1.99 -29.78 3.21
CA ARG A 10 -3.35 -30.36 3.21
C ARG A 10 -4.44 -29.42 2.65
N ASP A 11 -4.28 -28.10 2.83
CA ASP A 11 -5.23 -27.10 2.34
C ASP A 11 -4.92 -26.57 0.92
N GLY A 12 -4.01 -27.23 0.19
CA GLY A 12 -3.51 -26.76 -1.10
C GLY A 12 -2.61 -25.52 -1.03
N LYS A 13 -2.28 -25.06 0.18
CA LYS A 13 -1.50 -23.83 0.45
C LYS A 13 -0.22 -24.19 1.20
N SER A 14 0.92 -23.75 0.68
CA SER A 14 2.24 -23.88 1.33
C SER A 14 3.13 -22.70 0.92
N ALA A 15 4.23 -22.48 1.61
CA ALA A 15 5.21 -21.47 1.21
C ALA A 15 5.74 -21.73 -0.21
N GLN A 16 5.89 -23.01 -0.56
CA GLN A 16 6.35 -23.48 -1.86
C GLN A 16 5.29 -23.23 -2.95
N MET A 17 4.01 -23.39 -2.65
CA MET A 17 2.91 -23.04 -3.56
C MET A 17 2.80 -21.53 -3.80
N LYS A 18 3.07 -20.71 -2.77
CA LYS A 18 3.16 -19.24 -2.93
C LYS A 18 4.33 -18.84 -3.82
N LEU A 19 5.48 -19.50 -3.64
CA LEU A 19 6.67 -19.29 -4.46
C LEU A 19 6.37 -19.64 -5.91
N LEU A 20 5.79 -20.82 -6.18
CA LEU A 20 5.37 -21.24 -7.52
C LEU A 20 4.43 -20.22 -8.19
N ALA A 21 3.41 -19.75 -7.47
CA ALA A 21 2.48 -18.75 -8.00
C ALA A 21 3.19 -17.45 -8.39
N ALA A 22 4.14 -16.99 -7.56
CA ALA A 22 4.97 -15.83 -7.87
C ALA A 22 5.87 -16.09 -9.08
N THR A 23 6.52 -17.26 -9.17
CA THR A 23 7.36 -17.63 -10.33
C THR A 23 6.56 -17.61 -11.62
N THR A 24 5.35 -18.18 -11.60
CA THR A 24 4.49 -18.28 -12.79
C THR A 24 4.06 -16.90 -13.29
N ARG A 25 3.75 -15.99 -12.36
CA ARG A 25 3.36 -14.61 -12.69
C ARG A 25 4.50 -13.84 -13.35
N VAL A 26 5.68 -13.85 -12.74
CA VAL A 26 6.86 -13.15 -13.28
C VAL A 26 7.26 -13.71 -14.63
N LEU A 27 7.22 -15.04 -14.80
CA LEU A 27 7.57 -15.70 -16.06
C LEU A 27 6.68 -15.26 -17.21
N GLY A 28 5.39 -15.07 -16.99
CA GLY A 28 4.56 -14.67 -18.09
C GLY A 28 4.38 -13.15 -18.20
N GLU A 29 4.72 -12.35 -17.19
CA GLU A 29 4.99 -10.91 -17.39
C GLU A 29 6.16 -10.74 -18.38
N LEU A 30 7.21 -11.56 -18.30
CA LEU A 30 8.32 -11.57 -19.27
C LEU A 30 7.89 -12.01 -20.69
N LEU A 31 6.81 -12.79 -20.81
CA LEU A 31 6.39 -13.40 -22.09
C LEU A 31 5.07 -12.80 -22.61
N ASP A 32 4.67 -11.63 -22.11
CA ASP A 32 3.43 -10.92 -22.49
C ASP A 32 2.15 -11.79 -22.44
N HIS A 33 2.06 -12.72 -21.50
CA HIS A 33 0.79 -13.42 -21.24
C HIS A 33 -0.14 -12.58 -20.34
N ASP A 34 -1.45 -12.70 -20.53
CA ASP A 34 -2.41 -12.19 -19.54
C ASP A 34 -2.61 -13.22 -18.41
N PRO A 35 -2.25 -12.89 -17.15
CA PRO A 35 -2.43 -13.78 -16.01
C PRO A 35 -3.89 -14.05 -15.64
N HIS A 36 -4.87 -13.35 -16.24
CA HIS A 36 -6.30 -13.56 -16.03
C HIS A 36 -6.93 -14.54 -17.03
N PHE A 37 -6.28 -14.78 -18.17
CA PHE A 37 -6.85 -15.58 -19.25
C PHE A 37 -6.28 -17.01 -19.33
N SER A 38 -5.03 -17.21 -18.88
CA SER A 38 -4.38 -18.52 -18.88
C SER A 38 -4.11 -19.04 -17.46
N HIS A 39 -4.73 -20.16 -17.10
CA HIS A 39 -4.46 -20.84 -15.84
C HIS A 39 -3.09 -21.52 -15.87
N ARG A 40 -2.03 -20.74 -15.60
CA ARG A 40 -0.66 -21.24 -15.38
C ARG A 40 -0.05 -21.92 -16.62
N PHE A 41 1.27 -22.00 -16.64
CA PHE A 41 2.02 -22.69 -17.70
C PHE A 41 1.54 -24.13 -17.86
N SER A 42 0.85 -24.44 -18.96
CA SER A 42 0.67 -25.82 -19.44
C SER A 42 1.29 -26.05 -20.81
N ARG A 43 1.43 -25.03 -21.66
CA ARG A 43 1.99 -25.19 -23.02
C ARG A 43 3.51 -25.02 -23.05
N ASN A 44 4.19 -25.94 -23.74
CA ASN A 44 5.57 -25.75 -24.17
C ASN A 44 5.64 -24.53 -25.12
N PRO A 45 6.41 -23.48 -24.81
CA PRO A 45 6.51 -22.28 -25.66
C PRO A 45 7.13 -22.56 -27.05
N PHE A 46 7.69 -23.75 -27.27
CA PHE A 46 8.33 -24.13 -28.54
C PHE A 46 7.53 -25.12 -29.40
N TYR A 47 6.24 -25.36 -29.11
CA TYR A 47 5.40 -26.27 -29.90
C TYR A 47 4.52 -25.52 -30.92
N THR A 48 4.70 -25.80 -32.21
CA THR A 48 4.00 -25.17 -33.34
C THR A 48 2.97 -26.07 -34.05
N GLY A 49 2.69 -27.26 -33.51
CA GLY A 49 1.76 -28.23 -34.12
C GLY A 49 0.29 -28.03 -33.76
N LYS A 50 -0.61 -28.64 -34.55
CA LYS A 50 -2.08 -28.53 -34.41
C LYS A 50 -2.76 -29.66 -33.61
N ALA A 51 -2.00 -30.62 -33.05
CA ALA A 51 -2.57 -31.80 -32.40
C ALA A 51 -3.03 -31.53 -30.95
N PRO A 52 -4.31 -31.76 -30.59
CA PRO A 52 -4.83 -31.56 -29.22
C PRO A 52 -4.35 -32.63 -28.22
N THR A 53 -3.77 -33.74 -28.68
CA THR A 53 -3.31 -34.89 -27.89
C THR A 53 -1.81 -34.90 -27.60
N ALA A 54 -1.09 -33.80 -27.85
CA ALA A 54 0.37 -33.71 -27.67
C ALA A 54 0.88 -33.88 -26.22
N TYR A 55 -0.01 -34.04 -25.23
CA TYR A 55 0.36 -34.36 -23.85
C TYR A 55 0.41 -35.88 -23.66
N ARG A 56 1.59 -36.48 -23.86
CA ARG A 56 1.93 -37.78 -23.25
C ARG A 56 2.99 -37.56 -22.18
N TRP A 57 2.63 -37.87 -20.93
CA TRP A 57 3.51 -37.88 -19.77
C TRP A 57 4.57 -38.97 -19.93
N TYR A 58 5.85 -38.58 -19.88
CA TYR A 58 6.95 -39.51 -19.63
C TYR A 58 7.88 -38.99 -18.52
N ARG A 59 8.39 -39.96 -17.75
CA ARG A 59 9.23 -39.89 -16.56
C ARG A 59 10.41 -38.91 -16.65
N GLN A 60 10.58 -38.19 -15.54
CA GLN A 60 11.83 -37.75 -14.91
C GLN A 60 12.84 -37.01 -15.79
N HIS A 61 12.92 -35.70 -15.60
CA HIS A 61 14.06 -34.90 -16.04
C HIS A 61 15.06 -34.85 -14.88
N ASN A 62 16.32 -35.17 -15.14
CA ASN A 62 17.36 -35.30 -14.10
C ASN A 62 17.80 -33.96 -13.49
N ARG A 63 17.12 -32.84 -13.81
CA ARG A 63 17.49 -31.49 -13.36
C ARG A 63 16.36 -30.88 -12.55
N VAL A 64 16.44 -31.04 -11.24
CA VAL A 64 15.60 -30.33 -10.28
C VAL A 64 16.15 -28.91 -10.11
N MET A 65 15.48 -27.92 -10.69
CA MET A 65 15.81 -26.51 -10.44
C MET A 65 15.03 -26.01 -9.24
N ARG A 66 15.71 -25.36 -8.28
CA ARG A 66 15.03 -24.67 -7.19
C ARG A 66 14.28 -23.48 -7.77
N LEU A 67 13.00 -23.34 -7.42
CA LEU A 67 12.15 -22.24 -7.88
C LEU A 67 12.73 -20.86 -7.57
N GLY A 68 13.50 -20.72 -6.47
CA GLY A 68 14.21 -19.48 -6.15
C GLY A 68 15.29 -19.11 -7.17
N ASP A 69 16.06 -20.09 -7.64
CA ASP A 69 17.12 -19.88 -8.63
C ASP A 69 16.54 -19.53 -9.99
N LEU A 70 15.39 -20.12 -10.34
CA LEU A 70 14.66 -19.77 -11.55
C LEU A 70 14.12 -18.35 -11.51
N ILE A 71 13.49 -17.93 -10.40
CA ILE A 71 13.01 -16.55 -10.24
C ILE A 71 14.19 -15.58 -10.42
N LYS A 72 15.35 -15.91 -9.87
CA LYS A 72 16.56 -15.09 -9.99
C LYS A 72 16.98 -14.93 -11.45
N GLN A 73 17.11 -16.04 -12.19
CA GLN A 73 17.47 -16.02 -13.61
C GLN A 73 16.43 -15.27 -14.47
N VAL A 74 15.13 -15.45 -14.19
CA VAL A 74 14.06 -14.76 -14.94
C VAL A 74 14.09 -13.26 -14.67
N ARG A 75 14.33 -12.83 -13.43
CA ARG A 75 14.49 -11.40 -13.11
C ARG A 75 15.72 -10.80 -13.77
N ASP A 76 16.84 -11.54 -13.80
CA ASP A 76 18.06 -11.11 -14.47
C ASP A 76 17.85 -10.91 -15.97
N MET A 77 17.14 -11.85 -16.63
CA MET A 77 16.78 -11.71 -18.05
C MET A 77 15.80 -10.56 -18.32
N ALA A 78 14.90 -10.26 -17.38
CA ALA A 78 13.93 -9.18 -17.47
C ALA A 78 14.52 -7.80 -17.09
N GLY A 79 15.79 -7.73 -16.69
CA GLY A 79 16.41 -6.49 -16.19
C GLY A 79 15.81 -5.99 -14.88
N HIS A 80 15.19 -6.87 -14.08
CA HIS A 80 14.61 -6.52 -12.79
C HIS A 80 15.64 -6.70 -11.66
N ASP A 81 15.79 -5.67 -10.81
CA ASP A 81 16.63 -5.76 -9.62
C ASP A 81 16.21 -6.95 -8.73
N GLN A 82 17.17 -7.83 -8.42
CA GLN A 82 16.93 -9.08 -7.67
C GLN A 82 16.34 -8.83 -6.27
N PHE A 83 16.64 -7.67 -5.69
CA PHE A 83 16.17 -7.22 -4.39
C PHE A 83 16.11 -5.70 -4.40
N ASN A 84 14.90 -5.13 -4.42
CA ASN A 84 14.73 -3.74 -4.03
C ASN A 84 14.40 -3.74 -2.54
N PRO A 85 15.37 -3.50 -1.63
CA PRO A 85 15.07 -3.35 -0.22
C PRO A 85 14.29 -2.05 -0.09
N ALA A 86 12.96 -2.12 -0.26
CA ALA A 86 12.10 -1.03 0.13
C ALA A 86 12.49 -0.69 1.58
N PRO A 87 12.94 0.54 1.87
CA PRO A 87 13.49 0.86 3.17
C PRO A 87 12.46 0.50 4.23
N ARG A 88 12.87 -0.32 5.22
CA ARG A 88 12.00 -0.79 6.31
C ARG A 88 11.31 0.37 7.04
N GLN A 89 11.91 1.55 6.97
CA GLN A 89 11.43 2.79 7.53
C GLN A 89 11.55 3.90 6.47
N GLN A 90 10.42 4.27 5.86
CA GLN A 90 10.35 5.32 4.83
C GLN A 90 10.40 6.75 5.41
N PHE A 91 10.19 6.90 6.72
CA PHE A 91 10.08 8.19 7.39
C PHE A 91 11.04 8.25 8.57
N SER A 92 11.78 9.35 8.68
CA SER A 92 12.74 9.60 9.76
C SER A 92 12.07 9.70 11.13
N SER A 93 10.78 10.08 11.17
CA SER A 93 10.02 10.20 12.41
C SER A 93 8.51 9.96 12.22
N GLY A 94 7.82 9.65 13.32
CA GLY A 94 6.36 9.52 13.33
C GLY A 94 5.63 10.83 13.00
N ARG A 95 6.25 12.00 13.25
CA ARG A 95 5.70 13.31 12.86
C ARG A 95 5.72 13.48 11.34
N GLU A 96 6.82 13.10 10.70
CA GLU A 96 6.96 13.14 9.25
C GLU A 96 5.94 12.23 8.56
N LEU A 97 5.73 11.02 9.09
CA LEU A 97 4.67 10.11 8.64
C LEU A 97 3.27 10.76 8.73
N ILE A 98 2.96 11.42 9.85
CA ILE A 98 1.65 12.09 10.02
C ILE A 98 1.48 13.23 9.02
N ASN A 99 2.51 14.03 8.79
CA ASN A 99 2.46 15.15 7.86
C ASN A 99 2.34 14.67 6.41
N ALA A 100 3.14 13.68 6.00
CA ALA A 100 3.05 13.08 4.68
C ALA A 100 1.66 12.47 4.40
N VAL A 101 1.00 11.90 5.41
CA VAL A 101 -0.36 11.36 5.27
C VAL A 101 -1.39 12.48 5.16
N LYS A 102 -1.20 13.62 5.84
CA LYS A 102 -2.07 14.79 5.69
C LYS A 102 -1.96 15.41 4.30
N THR A 103 -0.75 15.65 3.82
CA THR A 103 -0.54 16.25 2.49
C THR A 103 -1.10 15.35 1.39
N ARG A 104 -0.90 14.03 1.48
CA ARG A 104 -1.51 13.07 0.53
C ARG A 104 -3.04 13.10 0.56
N ARG A 105 -3.63 13.27 1.76
CA ARG A 105 -5.08 13.40 1.89
C ARG A 105 -5.58 14.69 1.24
N GLU A 106 -4.91 15.80 1.47
CA GLU A 106 -5.24 17.10 0.89
C GLU A 106 -5.12 17.07 -0.63
N GLN A 107 -4.03 16.51 -1.16
CA GLN A 107 -3.85 16.28 -2.60
C GLN A 107 -4.95 15.40 -3.20
N ALA A 108 -5.31 14.30 -2.53
CA ALA A 108 -6.39 13.42 -3.01
C ALA A 108 -7.77 14.09 -2.94
N GLN A 109 -8.01 14.97 -1.96
CA GLN A 109 -9.24 15.75 -1.85
C GLN A 109 -9.31 16.83 -2.92
N ALA A 110 -8.21 17.55 -3.18
CA ALA A 110 -8.10 18.54 -4.23
C ALA A 110 -8.27 17.91 -5.62
N PHE A 111 -7.61 16.78 -5.87
CA PHE A 111 -7.78 16.02 -7.11
C PHE A 111 -9.21 15.54 -7.29
N LYS A 112 -9.85 15.06 -6.21
CA LYS A 112 -11.25 14.64 -6.26
C LYS A 112 -12.18 15.82 -6.57
N ALA A 113 -11.95 16.99 -5.97
CA ALA A 113 -12.73 18.19 -6.23
C ALA A 113 -12.57 18.63 -7.69
N LEU A 114 -11.33 18.74 -8.17
CA LEU A 114 -11.03 19.06 -9.58
C LEU A 114 -11.67 18.06 -10.54
N ALA A 115 -11.59 16.76 -10.26
CA ALA A 115 -12.23 15.75 -11.08
C ALA A 115 -13.77 15.86 -11.07
N GLN A 116 -14.37 16.25 -9.93
CA GLN A 116 -15.81 16.47 -9.82
C GLN A 116 -16.25 17.74 -10.56
N ASP A 117 -15.46 18.81 -10.50
CA ASP A 117 -15.73 20.06 -11.21
C ASP A 117 -15.60 19.86 -12.73
N VAL A 118 -14.54 19.17 -13.18
CA VAL A 118 -14.34 18.80 -14.59
C VAL A 118 -15.44 17.85 -15.07
N ASP A 119 -15.80 16.82 -14.29
CA ASP A 119 -16.91 15.94 -14.65
C ASP A 119 -18.26 16.68 -14.69
N ALA A 120 -18.49 17.65 -13.79
CA ALA A 120 -19.71 18.46 -13.78
C ALA A 120 -19.79 19.40 -14.99
N GLU A 121 -18.67 19.98 -15.41
CA GLU A 121 -18.58 20.81 -16.62
C GLU A 121 -18.74 19.99 -17.92
N ILE A 122 -18.27 18.74 -17.95
CA ILE A 122 -18.27 17.88 -19.15
C ILE A 122 -19.57 17.06 -19.30
N SER A 123 -20.19 16.62 -18.20
CA SER A 123 -21.22 15.55 -18.23
C SER A 123 -22.62 15.96 -18.74
N GLY A 124 -22.88 17.26 -18.95
CA GLY A 124 -24.21 17.77 -19.28
C GLY A 124 -24.55 17.88 -20.77
N GLY A 125 -23.59 18.08 -21.67
CA GLY A 125 -23.91 18.55 -23.03
C GLY A 125 -23.07 18.04 -24.20
N LEU A 126 -21.90 17.43 -23.99
CA LEU A 126 -20.96 17.14 -25.09
C LEU A 126 -21.15 15.79 -25.77
N ASP A 127 -21.87 14.82 -25.17
CA ASP A 127 -22.19 13.56 -25.86
C ASP A 127 -23.03 13.78 -27.14
N GLN A 128 -23.74 14.91 -27.23
CA GLN A 128 -24.51 15.31 -28.41
C GLN A 128 -23.64 15.94 -29.52
N TYR A 129 -22.44 16.39 -29.17
CA TYR A 129 -21.51 17.09 -30.07
C TYR A 129 -20.24 16.28 -30.37
N ASP A 130 -20.07 15.10 -29.77
CA ASP A 130 -18.94 14.23 -30.06
C ASP A 130 -19.24 13.41 -31.34
N PRO A 131 -18.56 13.71 -32.47
CA PRO A 131 -18.83 13.10 -33.76
C PRO A 131 -18.46 11.61 -33.83
N GLU A 132 -17.81 11.07 -32.80
CA GLU A 132 -17.45 9.65 -32.70
C GLU A 132 -18.56 8.78 -32.09
N LEU A 133 -19.63 9.38 -31.52
CA LEU A 133 -20.77 8.61 -31.03
C LEU A 133 -21.80 8.37 -32.13
N ILE A 134 -22.16 7.11 -32.30
CA ILE A 134 -23.25 6.68 -33.17
C ILE A 134 -24.45 6.43 -32.26
N ASP A 135 -25.53 7.19 -32.42
CA ASP A 135 -26.75 7.14 -31.58
C ASP A 135 -26.44 7.17 -30.06
N GLY A 136 -25.47 8.00 -29.67
CA GLY A 136 -25.03 8.15 -28.28
C GLY A 136 -24.16 7.02 -27.73
N VAL A 137 -23.71 6.10 -28.60
CA VAL A 137 -22.81 4.98 -28.25
C VAL A 137 -21.49 5.09 -29.01
N ARG A 138 -20.38 5.01 -28.28
CA ARG A 138 -19.04 4.96 -28.89
C ARG A 138 -18.71 3.54 -29.31
N VAL A 139 -18.85 3.24 -30.60
CA VAL A 139 -18.60 1.91 -31.16
C VAL A 139 -17.10 1.64 -31.24
N LEU A 140 -16.67 0.53 -30.62
CA LEU A 140 -15.29 0.06 -30.72
C LEU A 140 -15.13 -0.85 -31.95
N TRP A 141 -14.14 -0.55 -32.77
CA TRP A 141 -13.84 -1.30 -33.99
C TRP A 141 -12.66 -2.24 -33.76
N ILE A 142 -12.83 -3.53 -34.10
CA ILE A 142 -11.75 -4.53 -34.12
C ILE A 142 -10.95 -4.39 -35.42
N THR A 143 -11.69 -4.29 -36.53
CA THR A 143 -11.19 -3.97 -37.86
C THR A 143 -12.19 -3.01 -38.52
N PRO A 144 -11.83 -2.26 -39.57
CA PRO A 144 -12.78 -1.45 -40.31
C PRO A 144 -14.02 -2.27 -40.70
N GLY A 145 -15.22 -1.79 -40.36
CA GLY A 145 -16.49 -2.48 -40.61
C GLY A 145 -16.86 -3.62 -39.63
N LYS A 146 -15.99 -3.97 -38.67
CA LYS A 146 -16.25 -5.01 -37.65
C LYS A 146 -16.15 -4.45 -36.23
N ALA A 147 -17.28 -4.35 -35.56
CA ALA A 147 -17.36 -3.85 -34.18
C ALA A 147 -17.12 -4.93 -33.12
N ALA A 148 -16.48 -4.53 -32.02
CA ALA A 148 -16.43 -5.24 -30.74
C ALA A 148 -17.75 -5.01 -29.98
N ARG A 149 -18.78 -5.80 -30.34
CA ARG A 149 -20.17 -5.64 -29.84
C ARG A 149 -20.25 -5.69 -28.30
N ASP A 150 -19.70 -6.73 -27.70
CA ASP A 150 -19.76 -6.93 -26.25
C ASP A 150 -18.99 -5.88 -25.45
N GLU A 151 -17.81 -5.48 -25.93
CA GLU A 151 -16.99 -4.47 -25.27
C GLU A 151 -17.62 -3.07 -25.38
N THR A 152 -18.18 -2.75 -26.55
CA THR A 152 -18.94 -1.52 -26.77
C THR A 152 -20.13 -1.46 -25.82
N ALA A 153 -20.92 -2.53 -25.78
CA ALA A 153 -22.09 -2.65 -24.93
C ALA A 153 -21.76 -2.56 -23.43
N PHE A 154 -20.69 -3.23 -23.01
CA PHE A 154 -20.22 -3.21 -21.62
C PHE A 154 -19.70 -1.84 -21.18
N LYS A 155 -18.89 -1.16 -22.02
CA LYS A 155 -18.41 0.19 -21.71
C LYS A 155 -19.55 1.20 -21.64
N HIS A 156 -20.52 1.10 -22.56
CA HIS A 156 -21.70 1.95 -22.53
C HIS A 156 -22.53 1.73 -21.25
N ALA A 157 -22.77 0.47 -20.88
CA ALA A 157 -23.46 0.11 -19.64
C ALA A 157 -22.74 0.65 -18.38
N LEU A 158 -21.40 0.65 -18.36
CA LEU A 158 -20.62 1.29 -17.28
C LEU A 158 -20.81 2.81 -17.25
N LYS A 159 -20.74 3.48 -18.41
CA LYS A 159 -20.94 4.93 -18.53
C LYS A 159 -22.33 5.33 -18.00
N VAL A 160 -23.37 4.63 -18.44
CA VAL A 160 -24.75 4.85 -17.97
C VAL A 160 -24.87 4.55 -16.47
N GLY A 161 -24.27 3.47 -15.98
CA GLY A 161 -24.28 3.15 -14.55
C GLY A 161 -23.63 4.23 -13.67
N HIS A 162 -22.51 4.81 -14.12
CA HIS A 162 -21.87 5.94 -13.44
C HIS A 162 -22.75 7.20 -13.48
N ARG A 163 -23.38 7.50 -14.61
CA ARG A 163 -24.33 8.62 -14.75
C ARG A 163 -25.55 8.47 -13.83
N LEU A 164 -26.16 7.29 -13.78
CA LEU A 164 -27.27 6.99 -12.86
C LEU A 164 -26.85 7.19 -11.40
N ARG A 165 -25.63 6.78 -11.04
CA ARG A 165 -25.09 6.98 -9.69
C ARG A 165 -24.86 8.45 -9.37
N GLN A 166 -24.33 9.24 -10.31
CA GLN A 166 -24.13 10.69 -10.15
C GLN A 166 -25.46 11.42 -9.97
N GLN A 167 -26.49 11.02 -10.72
CA GLN A 167 -27.86 11.56 -10.64
C GLN A 167 -28.64 11.09 -9.40
N GLY A 168 -28.05 10.24 -8.55
CA GLY A 168 -28.71 9.71 -7.34
C GLY A 168 -29.82 8.69 -7.63
N GLN A 169 -29.94 8.20 -8.87
CA GLN A 169 -30.95 7.22 -9.24
C GLN A 169 -30.54 5.80 -8.80
N ARG A 170 -31.53 4.91 -8.65
CA ARG A 170 -31.29 3.52 -8.24
C ARG A 170 -30.63 2.74 -9.38
N LEU A 171 -29.47 2.17 -9.10
CA LEU A 171 -28.73 1.33 -10.04
C LEU A 171 -29.32 -0.09 -10.11
N THR A 172 -30.38 -0.25 -10.92
CA THR A 172 -31.09 -1.52 -11.11
C THR A 172 -30.42 -2.39 -12.18
N ASP A 173 -30.55 -3.71 -12.03
CA ASP A 173 -30.03 -4.67 -13.02
C ASP A 173 -30.75 -4.52 -14.37
N ALA A 174 -32.00 -4.03 -14.39
CA ALA A 174 -32.75 -3.76 -15.61
C ALA A 174 -32.16 -2.57 -16.41
N ALA A 175 -31.99 -1.40 -15.79
CA ALA A 175 -31.42 -0.22 -16.46
C ALA A 175 -29.98 -0.47 -16.97
N ILE A 176 -29.19 -1.12 -16.12
CA ILE A 176 -28.24 -2.20 -16.48
C ILE A 176 -28.23 -2.72 -17.92
N ILE A 177 -29.08 -3.73 -18.07
CA ILE A 177 -29.25 -4.58 -19.23
C ILE A 177 -29.79 -3.78 -20.41
N ASP A 178 -30.74 -2.88 -20.19
CA ASP A 178 -31.32 -2.03 -21.25
C ASP A 178 -30.22 -1.18 -21.92
N ALA A 179 -29.34 -0.57 -21.14
CA ALA A 179 -28.21 0.21 -21.66
C ALA A 179 -27.19 -0.66 -22.42
N TYR A 180 -27.01 -1.91 -22.00
CA TYR A 180 -26.15 -2.87 -22.69
C TYR A 180 -26.76 -3.33 -24.01
N GLU A 181 -28.05 -3.71 -24.02
CA GLU A 181 -28.77 -4.17 -25.21
C GLU A 181 -28.83 -3.08 -26.29
N HIS A 182 -29.13 -1.84 -25.89
CA HIS A 182 -29.12 -0.68 -26.78
C HIS A 182 -27.78 -0.55 -27.52
N ALA A 183 -26.68 -0.54 -26.77
CA ALA A 183 -25.34 -0.38 -27.35
C ALA A 183 -24.87 -1.61 -28.14
N TYR A 184 -25.28 -2.82 -27.75
CA TYR A 184 -24.99 -4.02 -28.51
C TYR A 184 -25.68 -3.97 -29.89
N ASN A 185 -26.96 -3.57 -29.92
CA ASN A 185 -27.72 -3.47 -31.16
C ASN A 185 -27.14 -2.40 -32.09
N ILE A 186 -26.75 -1.23 -31.58
CA ILE A 186 -26.08 -0.19 -32.39
C ILE A 186 -24.76 -0.71 -32.96
N ALA A 187 -23.91 -1.33 -32.12
CA ALA A 187 -22.65 -1.92 -32.59
C ALA A 187 -22.87 -3.02 -33.64
N HIS A 188 -23.97 -3.77 -33.54
CA HIS A 188 -24.33 -4.80 -34.50
C HIS A 188 -24.84 -4.21 -35.83
N THR A 189 -25.70 -3.19 -35.78
CA THR A 189 -26.24 -2.51 -36.97
C THR A 189 -25.12 -1.88 -37.80
N HIS A 190 -24.17 -1.22 -37.14
CA HIS A 190 -23.10 -0.49 -37.84
C HIS A 190 -21.84 -1.32 -38.10
N GLY A 191 -21.57 -2.36 -37.30
CA GLY A 191 -20.33 -3.16 -37.36
C GLY A 191 -20.55 -4.67 -37.31
N GLY A 192 -21.70 -5.15 -37.76
CA GLY A 192 -22.07 -6.56 -37.80
C GLY A 192 -21.15 -7.39 -38.69
N ALA A 193 -20.68 -6.82 -39.80
CA ALA A 193 -19.83 -7.49 -40.80
C ALA A 193 -20.43 -8.83 -41.29
N GLY A 194 -21.75 -8.88 -41.47
CA GLY A 194 -22.48 -10.09 -41.90
C GLY A 194 -22.57 -11.22 -40.86
N ARG A 195 -22.15 -11.00 -39.61
CA ARG A 195 -22.34 -11.95 -38.50
C ARG A 195 -23.78 -11.91 -38.02
N ASP A 196 -24.31 -13.04 -37.55
CA ASP A 196 -25.61 -13.09 -36.88
C ASP A 196 -25.59 -12.32 -35.55
N ASN A 197 -26.77 -11.90 -35.10
CA ASN A 197 -26.95 -11.28 -33.80
C ASN A 197 -26.83 -12.33 -32.68
N GLU A 198 -25.65 -12.40 -32.05
CA GLU A 198 -25.34 -13.33 -30.98
C GLU A 198 -25.47 -12.63 -29.61
N MET A 199 -26.66 -12.09 -29.32
CA MET A 199 -26.93 -11.46 -28.04
C MET A 199 -26.79 -12.50 -26.91
N PRO A 200 -26.03 -12.21 -25.83
CA PRO A 200 -25.90 -13.12 -24.71
C PRO A 200 -27.26 -13.45 -24.07
N PRO A 201 -27.47 -14.68 -23.58
CA PRO A 201 -28.73 -15.07 -22.95
C PRO A 201 -29.00 -14.26 -21.68
N MET A 202 -30.27 -14.16 -21.28
CA MET A 202 -30.70 -13.30 -20.18
C MET A 202 -29.95 -13.56 -18.84
N ARG A 203 -29.62 -14.81 -18.56
CA ARG A 203 -28.86 -15.20 -17.37
C ARG A 203 -27.47 -14.56 -17.32
N ASP A 204 -26.80 -14.47 -18.46
CA ASP A 204 -25.45 -13.91 -18.56
C ASP A 204 -25.50 -12.38 -18.49
N ARG A 205 -26.51 -11.77 -19.10
CA ARG A 205 -26.78 -10.32 -18.99
C ARG A 205 -27.08 -9.89 -17.56
N GLN A 206 -27.84 -10.67 -16.79
CA GLN A 206 -28.02 -10.43 -15.35
C GLN A 206 -26.70 -10.53 -14.56
N THR A 207 -25.85 -11.50 -14.90
CA THR A 207 -24.53 -11.65 -14.26
C THR A 207 -23.62 -10.48 -14.60
N MET A 208 -23.62 -10.03 -15.85
CA MET A 208 -22.90 -8.86 -16.34
C MET A 208 -23.40 -7.59 -15.63
N ALA A 209 -24.71 -7.36 -15.52
CA ALA A 209 -25.28 -6.21 -14.82
C ALA A 209 -24.85 -6.15 -13.34
N ARG A 210 -24.82 -7.30 -12.65
CA ARG A 210 -24.31 -7.39 -11.27
C ARG A 210 -22.82 -7.02 -11.18
N ARG A 211 -22.01 -7.39 -12.18
CA ARG A 211 -20.59 -7.00 -12.26
C ARG A 211 -20.44 -5.51 -12.51
N VAL A 212 -21.16 -4.95 -13.49
CA VAL A 212 -21.20 -3.49 -13.77
C VAL A 212 -21.58 -2.73 -12.51
N ARG A 213 -22.64 -3.15 -11.82
CA ARG A 213 -23.03 -2.56 -10.53
C ARG A 213 -21.92 -2.66 -9.49
N GLY A 214 -21.23 -3.80 -9.42
CA GLY A 214 -20.05 -3.99 -8.58
C GLY A 214 -18.93 -3.00 -8.91
N TYR A 215 -18.61 -2.79 -10.18
CA TYR A 215 -17.59 -1.82 -10.62
C TYR A 215 -17.99 -0.38 -10.29
N VAL A 216 -19.22 0.00 -10.62
CA VAL A 216 -19.76 1.34 -10.40
C VAL A 216 -19.81 1.66 -8.91
N THR A 217 -20.17 0.72 -8.04
CA THR A 217 -20.29 0.94 -6.58
C THR A 217 -18.98 0.81 -5.82
N GLN A 218 -18.14 -0.18 -6.17
CA GLN A 218 -16.95 -0.54 -5.41
C GLN A 218 -15.66 0.11 -5.93
N SER A 219 -15.69 0.84 -7.06
CA SER A 219 -14.52 1.49 -7.67
C SER A 219 -13.27 0.61 -7.56
N LYS A 220 -13.33 -0.61 -8.10
CA LYS A 220 -12.15 -1.46 -8.21
C LYS A 220 -11.27 -0.91 -9.34
N ASN A 221 -10.63 0.23 -9.10
CA ASN A 221 -9.50 0.65 -9.92
C ASN A 221 -8.41 -0.43 -9.76
N GLU A 222 -7.77 -0.83 -10.86
CA GLU A 222 -6.64 -1.76 -10.90
C GLU A 222 -5.53 -1.47 -9.88
N ALA A 223 -5.47 -0.23 -9.38
CA ALA A 223 -4.66 0.20 -8.24
C ALA A 223 -4.96 -0.50 -6.89
N TYR A 224 -5.96 -1.38 -6.81
CA TYR A 224 -6.30 -2.12 -5.58
C TYR A 224 -5.62 -3.49 -5.45
N SER A 225 -4.92 -3.99 -6.48
CA SER A 225 -4.25 -5.30 -6.39
C SER A 225 -2.72 -5.24 -6.21
N SER A 226 -2.10 -4.07 -6.21
CA SER A 226 -0.72 -3.91 -5.77
C SER A 226 -0.68 -3.42 -4.32
N SER A 227 -0.22 -4.27 -3.42
CA SER A 227 0.14 -3.89 -2.05
C SER A 227 1.30 -2.89 -1.96
N SER A 228 1.80 -2.43 -3.10
CA SER A 228 2.94 -1.50 -3.25
C SER A 228 2.68 -0.42 -4.32
N ALA A 229 1.45 0.08 -4.46
CA ALA A 229 1.24 1.33 -5.20
C ALA A 229 2.06 2.45 -4.49
N PRO A 230 2.98 3.14 -5.19
CA PRO A 230 3.75 4.22 -4.60
C PRO A 230 2.78 5.30 -4.08
N GLY A 231 2.70 5.45 -2.76
CA GLY A 231 1.78 6.38 -2.09
C GLY A 231 0.83 5.77 -1.05
N LYS A 232 0.62 4.44 -1.04
CA LYS A 232 -0.19 3.81 0.02
C LYS A 232 0.63 3.53 1.27
N ALA A 233 0.10 3.93 2.43
CA ALA A 233 0.74 3.70 3.71
C ALA A 233 0.89 2.19 3.98
N THR A 234 2.08 1.75 4.37
CA THR A 234 2.38 0.34 4.68
C THR A 234 1.60 -0.15 5.91
N SER A 235 1.57 -1.46 6.17
CA SER A 235 0.83 -2.02 7.33
C SER A 235 1.39 -1.54 8.67
N SER A 236 2.71 -1.36 8.77
CA SER A 236 3.42 -0.79 9.92
C SER A 236 3.06 0.68 10.12
N GLU A 237 3.06 1.47 9.05
CA GLU A 237 2.65 2.89 9.08
C GLU A 237 1.19 3.04 9.51
N ARG A 238 0.28 2.18 9.03
CA ARG A 238 -1.12 2.18 9.48
C ARG A 238 -1.25 1.89 10.98
N LYS A 239 -0.47 0.95 11.52
CA LYS A 239 -0.41 0.69 12.97
C LYS A 239 0.16 1.89 13.73
N ALA A 240 1.24 2.50 13.23
CA ALA A 240 1.82 3.70 13.83
C ALA A 240 0.82 4.86 13.86
N LEU A 241 0.05 5.10 12.80
CA LEU A 241 -1.01 6.11 12.75
C LEU A 241 -2.21 5.76 13.64
N ALA A 242 -2.53 4.49 13.82
CA ALA A 242 -3.58 4.08 14.75
C ALA A 242 -3.20 4.40 16.21
N THR A 243 -1.91 4.30 16.55
CA THR A 243 -1.38 4.57 17.88
C THR A 243 -1.06 6.05 18.11
N MET A 244 -0.37 6.69 17.17
CA MET A 244 0.19 8.05 17.29
C MET A 244 -0.64 9.12 16.56
N GLY A 245 -1.54 8.71 15.66
CA GLY A 245 -2.40 9.63 14.93
C GLY A 245 -3.61 10.09 15.75
N ARG A 246 -4.46 10.92 15.12
CA ARG A 246 -5.62 11.58 15.77
C ARG A 246 -6.53 10.63 16.55
N ARG A 247 -6.73 9.39 16.09
CA ARG A 247 -7.57 8.39 16.79
C ARG A 247 -6.88 7.82 18.03
N GLY A 248 -5.59 7.48 17.94
CA GLY A 248 -4.81 6.96 19.07
C GLY A 248 -4.65 8.00 20.17
N GLY A 249 -4.27 9.23 19.81
CA GLY A 249 -4.16 10.35 20.75
C GLY A 249 -5.49 10.69 21.43
N LYS A 250 -6.60 10.73 20.69
CA LYS A 250 -7.94 10.95 21.28
C LYS A 250 -8.34 9.82 22.23
N LYS A 251 -8.09 8.56 21.86
CA LYS A 251 -8.45 7.42 22.71
C LYS A 251 -7.58 7.35 23.97
N ALA A 252 -6.30 7.70 23.87
CA ALA A 252 -5.43 7.86 25.04
C ALA A 252 -5.92 8.99 25.95
N ALA A 253 -6.20 10.18 25.40
CA ALA A 253 -6.74 11.31 26.16
C ALA A 253 -8.11 10.98 26.81
N GLN A 254 -8.97 10.26 26.10
CA GLN A 254 -10.26 9.81 26.62
C GLN A 254 -10.10 8.82 27.78
N ARG A 255 -9.10 7.93 27.74
CA ARG A 255 -8.78 7.02 28.87
C ARG A 255 -8.39 7.81 30.12
N TRP A 256 -7.52 8.81 29.98
CA TRP A 256 -7.13 9.68 31.08
C TRP A 256 -8.30 10.52 31.62
N LYS A 257 -9.25 10.92 30.77
CA LYS A 257 -10.43 11.70 31.17
C LYS A 257 -11.50 10.86 31.88
N ASN A 258 -11.75 9.65 31.38
CA ASN A 258 -12.86 8.83 31.85
C ASN A 258 -12.49 7.93 33.03
N ASP A 259 -11.24 7.48 33.10
CA ASP A 259 -10.77 6.61 34.19
C ASP A 259 -9.31 6.95 34.56
N PRO A 260 -9.10 8.08 35.25
CA PRO A 260 -7.76 8.54 35.63
C PRO A 260 -7.08 7.62 36.65
N GLU A 261 -7.83 6.77 37.37
CA GLU A 261 -7.30 5.80 38.34
C GLU A 261 -7.37 4.35 37.87
N GLY A 262 -7.70 4.14 36.59
CA GLY A 262 -7.74 2.84 35.96
C GLY A 262 -6.37 2.16 35.92
N GLU A 263 -6.37 0.84 35.76
CA GLU A 263 -5.16 0.02 35.67
C GLU A 263 -4.19 0.54 34.60
N TYR A 264 -4.71 0.98 33.44
CA TYR A 264 -3.91 1.61 32.39
C TYR A 264 -3.22 2.90 32.88
N ALA A 265 -3.93 3.80 33.56
CA ALA A 265 -3.38 5.07 34.02
C ALA A 265 -2.35 4.87 35.14
N LYS A 266 -2.64 3.97 36.09
CA LYS A 266 -1.73 3.59 37.18
C LYS A 266 -0.42 3.01 36.64
N THR A 267 -0.50 2.03 35.75
CA THR A 267 0.71 1.42 35.14
C THR A 267 1.54 2.43 34.34
N GLN A 268 0.91 3.38 33.65
CA GLN A 268 1.67 4.45 32.97
C GLN A 268 2.34 5.41 33.97
N ARG A 269 1.66 5.80 35.05
CA ARG A 269 2.24 6.64 36.12
C ARG A 269 3.40 5.93 36.81
N GLU A 270 3.28 4.65 37.10
CA GLU A 270 4.35 3.83 37.68
C GLU A 270 5.59 3.79 36.80
N ARG A 271 5.42 3.59 35.49
CA ARG A 271 6.52 3.62 34.51
C ARG A 271 7.19 5.00 34.47
N LEU A 272 6.40 6.07 34.46
CA LEU A 272 6.92 7.43 34.48
C LEU A 272 7.67 7.72 35.79
N ASN A 273 7.11 7.29 36.93
CA ASN A 273 7.74 7.42 38.25
C ASN A 273 9.04 6.60 38.35
N ALA A 274 9.08 5.40 37.76
CA ALA A 274 10.31 4.60 37.68
C ALA A 274 11.37 5.30 36.81
N ALA A 275 10.98 5.85 35.67
CA ALA A 275 11.89 6.62 34.81
C ALA A 275 12.40 7.89 35.51
N ASN A 276 11.54 8.62 36.21
CA ASN A 276 11.91 9.80 36.99
C ASN A 276 12.87 9.44 38.13
N ARG A 277 12.63 8.33 38.85
CA ARG A 277 13.55 7.81 39.87
C ARG A 277 14.94 7.51 39.30
N ARG A 278 15.02 6.84 38.14
CA ARG A 278 16.29 6.57 37.45
C ARG A 278 16.99 7.86 37.00
N LYS A 279 16.26 8.82 36.45
CA LYS A 279 16.83 10.13 36.07
C LYS A 279 17.35 10.90 37.27
N LYS A 280 16.64 10.88 38.41
CA LYS A 280 17.09 11.49 39.66
C LYS A 280 18.38 10.83 40.15
N ALA A 281 18.45 9.50 40.14
CA ALA A 281 19.66 8.77 40.51
C ALA A 281 20.84 9.09 39.58
N ALA A 282 20.62 9.14 38.26
CA ALA A 282 21.64 9.52 37.30
C ALA A 282 22.15 10.96 37.53
N GLY A 283 21.24 11.92 37.75
CA GLY A 283 21.63 13.31 38.06
C GLY A 283 22.40 13.44 39.39
N ASN A 284 22.04 12.64 40.40
CA ASN A 284 22.79 12.57 41.66
C ASN A 284 24.19 11.98 41.44
N SER A 285 24.31 10.93 40.61
CA SER A 285 25.60 10.33 40.25
C SER A 285 26.50 11.33 39.51
N THR A 286 25.96 12.07 38.54
CA THR A 286 26.71 13.13 37.85
C THR A 286 27.15 14.24 38.81
N ARG A 287 26.28 14.65 39.74
CA ARG A 287 26.63 15.64 40.77
C ARG A 287 27.77 15.13 41.65
N ALA A 288 27.75 13.86 42.05
CA ALA A 288 28.82 13.26 42.85
C ALA A 288 30.15 13.22 42.08
N GLN A 289 30.13 12.83 40.80
CA GLN A 289 31.33 12.83 39.95
C GLN A 289 31.94 14.22 39.81
N ILE A 290 31.12 15.25 39.62
CA ILE A 290 31.56 16.66 39.56
C ILE A 290 32.21 17.08 40.88
N LEU A 291 31.60 16.71 42.01
CA LEU A 291 32.17 17.00 43.33
C LEU A 291 33.52 16.31 43.51
N THR A 292 33.62 15.02 43.15
CA THR A 292 34.87 14.25 43.26
C THR A 292 35.98 14.85 42.42
N ALA A 293 35.71 15.19 41.14
CA ALA A 293 36.70 15.82 40.26
C ALA A 293 37.19 17.16 40.82
N ALA A 294 36.27 18.02 41.27
CA ALA A 294 36.61 19.32 41.83
C ALA A 294 37.42 19.19 43.14
N ALA A 295 36.99 18.32 44.06
CA ALA A 295 37.64 18.12 45.35
C ALA A 295 39.02 17.46 45.22
N GLN A 296 39.17 16.49 44.31
CA GLN A 296 40.47 15.85 44.07
C GLN A 296 41.48 16.81 43.46
N SER A 297 41.07 17.59 42.46
CA SER A 297 41.96 18.62 41.89
C SER A 297 42.35 19.65 42.95
N PHE A 298 41.40 20.16 43.73
CA PHE A 298 41.69 21.12 44.78
C PHE A 298 42.63 20.55 45.85
N ALA A 299 42.44 19.29 46.26
CA ALA A 299 43.33 18.63 47.22
C ALA A 299 44.77 18.44 46.70
N GLN A 300 44.94 18.25 45.39
CA GLN A 300 46.26 18.01 44.78
C GLN A 300 47.00 19.31 44.43
N THR A 301 46.30 20.34 43.97
CA THR A 301 46.91 21.55 43.39
C THR A 301 46.58 22.83 44.18
N GLY A 302 45.64 22.78 45.12
CA GLY A 302 45.09 23.96 45.80
C GLY A 302 44.20 24.82 44.91
N GLN A 303 43.87 24.38 43.68
CA GLN A 303 43.06 25.15 42.73
C GLN A 303 41.85 24.37 42.23
N ILE A 304 40.72 25.08 42.10
CA ILE A 304 39.48 24.53 41.58
C ILE A 304 39.52 24.55 40.04
N PRO A 305 39.34 23.40 39.37
CA PRO A 305 39.37 23.33 37.92
C PRO A 305 38.20 24.10 37.30
N THR A 306 38.40 24.58 36.08
CA THR A 306 37.37 25.33 35.37
C THR A 306 36.17 24.44 35.03
N TRP A 307 35.00 25.03 34.86
CA TRP A 307 33.80 24.27 34.50
C TRP A 307 33.92 23.53 33.16
N SER A 308 34.82 23.99 32.28
CA SER A 308 35.09 23.30 31.01
C SER A 308 35.89 22.02 31.22
N GLU A 309 36.90 22.06 32.09
CA GLU A 309 37.74 20.91 32.43
C GLU A 309 36.93 19.83 33.16
N ILE A 310 36.15 20.23 34.17
CA ILE A 310 35.23 19.33 34.89
C ILE A 310 34.22 18.69 33.91
N GLY A 311 33.71 19.48 32.96
CA GLY A 311 32.78 19.00 31.95
C GLY A 311 33.40 17.94 31.03
N SER A 312 34.64 18.16 30.60
CA SER A 312 35.40 17.21 29.78
C SER A 312 35.71 15.91 30.52
N GLU A 313 36.07 16.00 31.80
CA GLU A 313 36.41 14.84 32.63
C GLU A 313 35.20 13.95 32.92
N VAL A 314 34.06 14.56 33.27
CA VAL A 314 32.81 13.84 33.61
C VAL A 314 31.99 13.49 32.36
N GLY A 315 32.32 14.07 31.20
CA GLY A 315 31.60 13.86 29.94
C GLY A 315 30.25 14.58 29.88
N VAL A 316 30.15 15.77 30.48
CA VAL A 316 28.91 16.57 30.54
C VAL A 316 29.12 18.01 30.09
N SER A 317 28.05 18.66 29.64
CA SER A 317 28.13 20.04 29.17
C SER A 317 28.49 21.01 30.31
N ARG A 318 29.19 22.11 29.98
CA ARG A 318 29.47 23.21 30.92
C ARG A 318 28.23 23.70 31.68
N ARG A 319 27.08 23.75 31.00
CA ARG A 319 25.80 24.16 31.62
C ARG A 319 25.34 23.18 32.71
N THR A 320 25.54 21.89 32.47
CA THR A 320 25.23 20.83 33.45
C THR A 320 26.15 20.93 34.67
N VAL A 321 27.44 21.21 34.45
CA VAL A 321 28.41 21.48 35.53
C VAL A 321 27.96 22.66 36.37
N ALA A 322 27.67 23.81 35.76
CA ALA A 322 27.24 25.01 36.48
C ALA A 322 26.02 24.77 37.38
N TYR A 323 25.01 24.04 36.87
CA TYR A 323 23.80 23.72 37.64
C TYR A 323 24.11 22.83 38.85
N HIS A 324 24.97 21.82 38.69
CA HIS A 324 25.34 20.93 39.79
C HIS A 324 26.27 21.59 40.80
N VAL A 325 27.21 22.43 40.35
CA VAL A 325 28.08 23.22 41.23
C VAL A 325 27.26 24.19 42.08
N ALA A 326 26.27 24.87 41.50
CA ALA A 326 25.37 25.75 42.28
C ALA A 326 24.66 24.97 43.41
N ALA A 327 24.12 23.80 43.09
CA ALA A 327 23.48 22.94 44.10
C ALA A 327 24.46 22.39 45.14
N LEU A 328 25.72 22.13 44.77
CA LEU A 328 26.76 21.69 45.70
C LEU A 328 27.23 22.81 46.63
N LYS A 329 27.30 24.05 46.12
CA LYS A 329 27.57 25.25 46.92
C LYS A 329 26.46 25.53 47.93
N GLU A 330 25.21 25.44 47.49
CA GLU A 330 24.04 25.58 48.38
C GLU A 330 24.04 24.52 49.50
N ALA A 331 24.52 23.31 49.19
CA ALA A 331 24.67 22.23 50.17
C ALA A 331 25.94 22.35 51.04
N GLY A 332 26.81 23.35 50.82
CA GLY A 332 28.07 23.52 51.55
C GLY A 332 29.12 22.42 51.29
N LEU A 333 28.99 21.70 50.16
CA LEU A 333 29.85 20.55 49.83
C LEU A 333 30.94 20.89 48.81
N TYR A 334 30.79 21.99 48.08
CA TYR A 334 31.76 22.37 47.06
C TYR A 334 33.00 23.01 47.70
N PRO A 335 34.23 22.67 47.26
CA PRO A 335 35.45 23.28 47.80
C PRO A 335 35.39 24.81 47.73
N GLU A 336 35.76 25.47 48.83
CA GLU A 336 35.99 26.91 48.87
C GLU A 336 37.45 27.16 48.48
N GLY A 337 37.65 28.02 47.48
CA GLY A 337 38.95 28.37 46.93
C GLY A 337 39.02 29.85 46.62
#